data_AF-G6FWB2-F1
#
_entry.id   AF-G6FWB2-F1
#
_cell.length_a   1.000
_cell.length_b   1.000
_cell.length_c   1.000
_cell.angle_alpha   90.00
_cell.angle_beta   90.00
_cell.angle_gamma   90.00
#
_symmetry.space_group_name_H-M   'P 1'
#
loop_
_entity.id
_entity.type
_entity.pdbx_description
1 polymer ?
#
loop_
_entity_poly.entity_id
_entity_poly.type
_entity_poly.pdbx_seq_one_letter_code
_entity_poly.pdbx_strand_id
1 'polypeptide(L)'
;MRFLSLLFATLLVVFLLPSFMVAAQTSVITPNENLVLEGIPPIPATLAETVNRYTNFRSASLSSWHPVRREMLISTRFADTPQVHLLKFPLGSRQQMTFFPERVGGGSFQPTQGDYFIFSKDIGGNEFNQNYRYDLATGDITLLTDGKSKNSRGIWSNDGDRMIYTSTRRTGKDNDFYIIDPKNTQSDRLLAQVEGGGWMPLDWSPDDRQMLAMEYVSVNESYLWLVDTNSGEKKLITPKGGTEKVSYGGGLFSRDGKGLYVITDRDSDWYLMAKDEGHGFSKKQNIDFQFYATVMFVKEYLLK
;
A
#
# COMPACT_ATOMS: atom_id res chain seq x y z
N MET A 1 -11.58 88.10 -43.20
CA MET A 1 -11.35 88.83 -41.93
C MET A 1 -10.60 87.87 -41.01
N ARG A 2 -9.28 88.06 -40.81
CA ARG A 2 -8.67 88.83 -39.70
C ARG A 2 -8.84 88.06 -38.36
N PHE A 3 -7.84 87.68 -37.55
CA PHE A 3 -6.51 88.22 -37.24
C PHE A 3 -5.67 87.16 -36.44
N LEU A 4 -4.34 87.16 -36.64
CA LEU A 4 -3.20 87.01 -35.68
C LEU A 4 -3.28 85.96 -34.53
N SER A 5 -2.44 84.91 -34.48
CA SER A 5 -1.03 84.84 -34.02
C SER A 5 -0.78 85.22 -32.55
N LEU A 6 -0.32 84.27 -31.74
CA LEU A 6 0.65 84.49 -30.66
C LEU A 6 1.33 83.19 -30.21
N LEU A 7 2.65 83.16 -30.42
CA LEU A 7 3.66 82.34 -29.75
C LEU A 7 3.44 82.34 -28.23
N PHE A 8 3.55 81.19 -27.55
CA PHE A 8 4.11 81.17 -26.19
C PHE A 8 4.75 79.81 -25.84
N ALA A 9 6.05 79.90 -25.56
CA ALA A 9 6.98 79.01 -24.87
C ALA A 9 6.55 77.58 -24.50
N THR A 10 7.28 76.63 -25.08
CA THR A 10 7.52 75.28 -24.58
C THR A 10 8.05 75.31 -23.13
N LEU A 11 7.23 74.90 -22.16
CA LEU A 11 7.69 74.55 -20.81
C LEU A 11 7.61 73.01 -20.69
N LEU A 12 8.73 72.34 -20.95
CA LEU A 12 8.85 70.89 -20.77
C LEU A 12 9.00 70.62 -19.25
N VAL A 13 7.88 70.51 -18.54
CA VAL A 13 7.88 69.99 -17.17
C VAL A 13 8.03 68.48 -17.25
N VAL A 14 9.26 67.99 -17.09
CA VAL A 14 9.53 66.58 -16.84
C VAL A 14 8.97 66.26 -15.45
N PHE A 15 7.76 65.71 -15.40
CA PHE A 15 7.28 65.03 -14.21
C PHE A 15 8.16 63.78 -14.02
N LEU A 16 9.13 63.88 -13.11
CA LEU A 16 9.75 62.72 -12.48
C LEU A 16 8.67 62.00 -11.68
N LEU A 17 7.93 61.10 -12.35
CA LEU A 17 7.15 60.08 -11.66
C LEU A 17 8.15 59.25 -10.84
N PRO A 18 8.05 59.22 -9.50
CA PRO A 18 8.82 58.25 -8.74
C PRO A 18 8.34 56.87 -9.19
N SER A 19 9.20 56.13 -9.89
CA SER A 19 9.02 54.70 -10.11
C SER A 19 9.02 54.06 -8.73
N PHE A 20 7.85 53.90 -8.13
CA PHE A 20 7.67 52.99 -7.03
C PHE A 20 7.99 51.60 -7.59
N MET A 21 9.22 51.14 -7.40
CA MET A 21 9.52 49.72 -7.47
C MET A 21 8.67 49.07 -6.38
N VAL A 22 7.48 48.61 -6.76
CA VAL A 22 6.77 47.61 -5.98
C VAL A 22 7.70 46.41 -5.99
N ALA A 23 8.44 46.21 -4.89
CA ALA A 23 9.14 44.96 -4.68
C ALA A 23 8.07 43.87 -4.80
N ALA A 24 8.21 43.01 -5.81
CA ALA A 24 7.31 41.87 -5.97
C ALA A 24 7.41 41.06 -4.67
N GLN A 25 6.40 41.18 -3.81
CA GLN A 25 6.30 40.38 -2.61
C GLN A 25 6.16 38.94 -3.08
N THR A 26 7.23 38.17 -2.97
CA THR A 26 7.21 36.74 -3.24
C THR A 26 6.24 36.14 -2.24
N SER A 27 5.06 35.72 -2.70
CA SER A 27 4.09 35.05 -1.84
C SER A 27 4.74 33.80 -1.24
N VAL A 28 4.52 33.58 0.04
CA VAL A 28 5.05 32.43 0.80
C VAL A 28 3.90 31.52 1.13
N ILE A 29 4.12 30.21 1.10
CA ILE A 29 3.11 29.24 1.55
C ILE A 29 2.88 29.40 3.05
N THR A 30 1.61 29.55 3.42
CA THR A 30 1.17 29.43 4.82
C THR A 30 0.92 27.95 5.13
N PRO A 31 1.64 27.36 6.08
CA PRO A 31 1.38 26.00 6.54
C PRO A 31 -0.01 25.87 7.15
N ASN A 32 -0.54 24.65 7.16
CA ASN A 32 -1.76 24.33 7.90
C ASN A 32 -1.59 24.69 9.39
N GLU A 33 -2.63 25.25 10.01
CA GLU A 33 -2.66 25.63 11.44
C GLU A 33 -2.32 24.48 12.41
N ASN A 34 -2.51 23.23 11.98
CA ASN A 34 -2.14 22.04 12.75
C ASN A 34 -0.64 21.67 12.68
N LEU A 35 0.18 22.44 11.97
CA LEU A 35 1.62 22.17 11.81
C LEU A 35 2.45 23.16 12.64
N VAL A 36 3.33 22.63 13.49
CA VAL A 36 4.38 23.41 14.14
C VAL A 36 5.64 23.31 13.27
N LEU A 37 6.10 24.45 12.74
CA LEU A 37 7.33 24.50 11.97
C LEU A 37 8.50 24.94 12.85
N GLU A 38 9.57 24.14 12.86
CA GLU A 38 10.82 24.48 13.51
C GLU A 38 11.96 24.45 12.49
N GLY A 39 12.72 25.55 12.37
CA GLY A 39 13.87 25.63 11.48
C GLY A 39 13.56 25.63 9.97
N ILE A 40 12.27 25.67 9.57
CA ILE A 40 11.89 25.71 8.16
C ILE A 40 11.85 27.16 7.66
N PRO A 41 12.69 27.55 6.68
CA PRO A 41 12.64 28.89 6.13
C PRO A 41 11.35 29.12 5.33
N PRO A 42 10.92 30.38 5.15
CA PRO A 42 9.79 30.72 4.29
C PRO A 42 9.90 30.08 2.90
N ILE A 43 8.89 29.30 2.50
CA ILE A 43 8.86 28.60 1.20
C ILE A 43 8.15 29.50 0.17
N PRO A 44 8.83 29.97 -0.89
CA PRO A 44 8.19 30.74 -1.95
C PRO A 44 7.10 29.93 -2.67
N ALA A 45 5.93 30.54 -2.92
CA ALA A 45 4.83 29.90 -3.63
C ALA A 45 5.24 29.46 -5.05
N THR A 46 6.09 30.23 -5.72
CA THR A 46 6.62 29.89 -7.06
C THR A 46 7.49 28.63 -7.06
N LEU A 47 8.24 28.40 -5.99
CA LEU A 47 9.00 27.16 -5.79
C LEU A 47 8.03 25.98 -5.63
N ALA A 48 6.99 26.15 -4.81
CA ALA A 48 5.98 25.11 -4.62
C ALA A 48 5.17 24.80 -5.88
N GLU A 49 4.78 25.81 -6.67
CA GLU A 49 4.17 25.63 -7.99
C GLU A 49 5.08 24.85 -8.93
N THR A 50 6.38 25.18 -8.94
CA THR A 50 7.36 24.47 -9.74
C THR A 50 7.49 23.02 -9.30
N VAL A 51 7.64 22.76 -8.00
CA VAL A 51 7.71 21.42 -7.43
C VAL A 51 6.44 20.63 -7.72
N ASN A 52 5.25 21.24 -7.61
CA ASN A 52 3.96 20.60 -7.86
C ASN A 52 3.87 19.97 -9.26
N ARG A 53 4.48 20.59 -10.29
CA ARG A 53 4.54 20.01 -11.64
C ARG A 53 5.29 18.67 -11.69
N TYR A 54 6.25 18.47 -10.80
CA TYR A 54 7.06 17.25 -10.72
C TYR A 54 6.54 16.25 -9.69
N THR A 55 5.83 16.71 -8.66
CA THR A 55 5.31 15.84 -7.58
C THR A 55 3.87 15.41 -7.81
N ASN A 56 3.11 16.08 -8.68
CA ASN A 56 1.72 15.74 -8.98
C ASN A 56 1.57 14.73 -10.13
N PHE A 57 2.48 13.76 -10.20
CA PHE A 57 2.29 12.61 -11.08
C PHE A 57 1.22 11.67 -10.50
N ARG A 58 0.52 10.97 -11.40
CA ARG A 58 -0.45 9.95 -11.04
C ARG A 58 0.17 8.59 -11.29
N SER A 59 0.09 7.72 -10.30
CA SER A 59 0.43 6.31 -10.42
C SER A 59 -0.84 5.47 -10.49
N ALA A 60 -0.69 4.29 -11.08
CA ALA A 60 -1.67 3.22 -10.99
C ALA A 60 -0.92 1.95 -10.59
N SER A 61 -1.51 1.18 -9.67
CA SER A 61 -1.02 -0.16 -9.32
C SER A 61 -2.05 -1.21 -9.72
N LEU A 62 -1.57 -2.34 -10.21
CA LEU A 62 -2.41 -3.53 -10.40
C LEU A 62 -2.96 -3.96 -9.05
N SER A 63 -4.27 -4.24 -8.98
CA SER A 63 -4.91 -4.80 -7.79
C SER A 63 -5.29 -6.27 -7.97
N SER A 64 -5.94 -6.63 -9.08
CA SER A 64 -6.39 -8.01 -9.32
C SER A 64 -6.76 -8.24 -10.78
N TRP A 65 -6.57 -9.46 -11.26
CA TRP A 65 -7.10 -9.91 -12.56
C TRP A 65 -8.46 -10.55 -12.36
N HIS A 66 -9.40 -10.29 -13.27
CA HIS A 66 -10.64 -11.06 -13.29
C HIS A 66 -10.31 -12.52 -13.67
N PRO A 67 -10.87 -13.53 -12.98
CA PRO A 67 -10.49 -14.94 -13.17
C PRO A 67 -10.91 -15.58 -14.50
N VAL A 68 -11.68 -14.88 -15.32
CA VAL A 68 -12.35 -15.43 -16.52
C VAL A 68 -12.23 -14.45 -17.69
N ARG A 69 -12.51 -13.17 -17.42
CA ARG A 69 -12.42 -12.09 -18.40
C ARG A 69 -11.02 -11.46 -18.38
N ARG A 70 -10.58 -10.92 -19.52
CA ARG A 70 -9.30 -10.19 -19.63
C ARG A 70 -9.41 -8.75 -19.11
N GLU A 71 -9.94 -8.62 -17.90
CA GLU A 71 -10.17 -7.35 -17.21
C GLU A 71 -9.34 -7.30 -15.93
N MET A 72 -9.02 -6.10 -15.45
CA MET A 72 -8.24 -5.93 -14.22
C MET A 72 -8.80 -4.83 -13.34
N LEU A 73 -8.70 -5.02 -12.03
CA LEU A 73 -8.80 -3.95 -11.06
C LEU A 73 -7.45 -3.26 -10.93
N ILE A 74 -7.48 -1.94 -10.91
CA ILE A 74 -6.33 -1.10 -10.59
C ILE A 74 -6.68 -0.17 -9.42
N SER A 75 -5.68 0.21 -8.64
CA SER A 75 -5.79 1.30 -7.68
C SER A 75 -5.10 2.53 -8.25
N THR A 76 -5.81 3.64 -8.34
CA THR A 76 -5.25 4.90 -8.82
C THR A 76 -6.03 6.07 -8.23
N ARG A 77 -5.38 7.23 -8.13
CA ARG A 77 -6.01 8.48 -7.67
C ARG A 77 -6.35 9.35 -8.88
N PHE A 78 -7.59 9.82 -8.95
CA PHE A 78 -7.99 10.88 -9.88
C PHE A 78 -8.38 12.18 -9.17
N ALA A 79 -8.88 12.05 -7.94
CA ALA A 79 -9.04 13.10 -6.94
C ALA A 79 -8.00 12.93 -5.82
N ASP A 80 -8.40 13.14 -4.56
CA ASP A 80 -7.49 13.21 -3.41
C ASP A 80 -6.94 11.85 -2.99
N THR A 81 -7.76 10.78 -3.06
CA THR A 81 -7.38 9.45 -2.55
C THR A 81 -7.41 8.35 -3.62
N PRO A 82 -6.57 7.30 -3.48
CA PRO A 82 -6.65 6.12 -4.34
C PRO A 82 -7.99 5.40 -4.20
N GLN A 83 -8.60 5.06 -5.33
CA GLN A 83 -9.86 4.32 -5.44
C GLN A 83 -9.70 3.11 -6.37
N VAL A 84 -10.60 2.13 -6.26
CA VAL A 84 -10.63 0.97 -7.15
C VAL A 84 -11.24 1.37 -8.48
N HIS A 85 -10.57 1.03 -9.56
CA HIS A 85 -11.06 1.21 -10.92
C HIS A 85 -10.97 -0.11 -11.70
N LEU A 86 -11.89 -0.30 -12.63
CA LEU A 86 -11.91 -1.41 -13.58
C LEU A 86 -11.31 -0.95 -14.91
N LEU A 87 -10.41 -1.77 -15.46
CA LEU A 87 -9.88 -1.61 -16.81
C LEU A 87 -10.23 -2.88 -17.62
N LYS A 88 -11.09 -2.73 -18.62
CA LYS A 88 -11.66 -3.86 -19.36
C LYS A 88 -10.77 -4.40 -20.49
N PHE A 89 -9.83 -3.61 -20.96
CA PHE A 89 -8.89 -3.97 -22.01
C PHE A 89 -7.69 -3.01 -22.01
N PRO A 90 -6.53 -3.40 -22.56
CA PRO A 90 -5.35 -2.55 -22.63
C PRO A 90 -5.64 -1.19 -23.27
N LEU A 91 -5.07 -0.11 -22.72
CA LEU A 91 -5.26 1.27 -23.17
C LEU A 91 -6.71 1.78 -23.14
N GLY A 92 -7.65 0.99 -22.59
CA GLY A 92 -9.04 1.40 -22.43
C GLY A 92 -9.23 2.49 -21.37
N SER A 93 -10.39 3.13 -21.42
CA SER A 93 -10.83 4.01 -20.34
C SER A 93 -11.05 3.20 -19.07
N ARG A 94 -10.49 3.68 -17.96
CA ARG A 94 -10.79 3.14 -16.63
C ARG A 94 -12.17 3.57 -16.16
N GLN A 95 -12.88 2.68 -15.50
CA GLN A 95 -14.15 2.96 -14.83
C GLN A 95 -13.91 2.97 -13.32
N GLN A 96 -14.17 4.09 -12.65
CA GLN A 96 -14.07 4.14 -11.19
C GLN A 96 -15.21 3.33 -10.55
N MET A 97 -14.86 2.41 -9.65
CA MET A 97 -15.81 1.50 -9.00
C MET A 97 -16.15 1.96 -7.58
N THR A 98 -15.20 2.61 -6.88
CA THR A 98 -15.41 3.11 -5.51
C THR A 98 -15.27 4.63 -5.45
N PHE A 99 -16.09 5.27 -4.62
CA PHE A 99 -16.21 6.74 -4.53
C PHE A 99 -16.18 7.21 -3.07
N PHE A 100 -15.19 6.76 -2.30
CA PHE A 100 -15.06 7.14 -0.89
C PHE A 100 -14.19 8.38 -0.72
N PRO A 101 -14.41 9.19 0.33
CA PRO A 101 -13.46 10.25 0.70
C PRO A 101 -12.11 9.65 1.12
N GLU A 102 -12.14 8.50 1.78
CA GLU A 102 -10.96 7.79 2.29
C GLU A 102 -10.29 6.92 1.22
N ARG A 103 -8.99 6.64 1.42
CA ARG A 103 -8.23 5.71 0.59
C ARG A 103 -8.85 4.32 0.62
N VAL A 104 -8.97 3.71 -0.57
CA VAL A 104 -9.25 2.27 -0.71
C VAL A 104 -7.96 1.55 -1.09
N GLY A 105 -7.61 0.50 -0.34
CA GLY A 105 -6.36 -0.26 -0.51
C GLY A 105 -6.26 -1.13 -1.77
N GLY A 106 -7.03 -0.86 -2.83
CA GLY A 106 -7.24 -1.72 -3.99
C GLY A 106 -8.36 -2.74 -3.77
N GLY A 107 -8.54 -3.71 -4.67
CA GLY A 107 -9.55 -4.77 -4.55
C GLY A 107 -9.09 -6.12 -5.15
N SER A 108 -9.68 -7.22 -4.68
CA SER A 108 -9.42 -8.57 -5.14
C SER A 108 -10.70 -9.23 -5.62
N PHE A 109 -10.76 -9.66 -6.88
CA PHE A 109 -11.90 -10.41 -7.39
C PHE A 109 -12.08 -11.74 -6.63
N GLN A 110 -13.34 -12.17 -6.51
CA GLN A 110 -13.63 -13.56 -6.19
C GLN A 110 -12.96 -14.45 -7.25
N PRO A 111 -12.20 -15.50 -6.86
CA PRO A 111 -11.19 -16.10 -7.73
C PRO A 111 -11.69 -17.10 -8.77
N THR A 112 -12.99 -17.45 -8.78
CA THR A 112 -13.52 -18.44 -9.74
C THR A 112 -14.44 -17.82 -10.78
N GLN A 113 -15.47 -17.07 -10.36
CA GLN A 113 -16.43 -16.40 -11.26
C GLN A 113 -16.11 -14.92 -11.44
N GLY A 114 -15.61 -14.24 -10.39
CA GLY A 114 -15.29 -12.81 -10.47
C GLY A 114 -16.51 -11.88 -10.52
N ASP A 115 -17.68 -12.32 -10.07
CA ASP A 115 -18.92 -11.53 -10.06
C ASP A 115 -18.88 -10.33 -9.09
N TYR A 116 -17.95 -10.36 -8.15
CA TYR A 116 -17.74 -9.34 -7.14
C TYR A 116 -16.27 -9.28 -6.74
N PHE A 117 -15.87 -8.21 -6.05
CA PHE A 117 -14.54 -8.10 -5.46
C PHE A 117 -14.62 -7.64 -4.01
N ILE A 118 -13.58 -7.97 -3.24
CA ILE A 118 -13.40 -7.47 -1.88
C ILE A 118 -12.39 -6.34 -1.88
N PHE A 119 -12.68 -5.28 -1.15
CA PHE A 119 -11.76 -4.18 -0.89
C PHE A 119 -11.74 -3.84 0.60
N SER A 120 -10.71 -3.10 1.01
CA SER A 120 -10.55 -2.64 2.39
C SER A 120 -10.34 -1.14 2.44
N LYS A 121 -10.92 -0.50 3.45
CA LYS A 121 -10.67 0.90 3.80
C LYS A 121 -10.83 1.11 5.30
N ASP A 122 -10.20 2.15 5.82
CA ASP A 122 -10.39 2.65 7.18
C ASP A 122 -11.18 3.98 7.17
N ILE A 123 -11.15 4.70 8.28
CA ILE A 123 -11.76 6.03 8.43
C ILE A 123 -10.70 6.97 9.01
N GLY A 124 -10.45 8.11 8.36
CA GLY A 124 -9.48 9.11 8.81
C GLY A 124 -8.06 8.58 8.97
N GLY A 125 -7.66 7.53 8.24
CA GLY A 125 -6.33 6.92 8.34
C GLY A 125 -6.01 6.29 9.70
N ASN A 126 -7.03 5.90 10.47
CA ASN A 126 -6.83 5.31 11.80
C ASN A 126 -6.25 3.88 11.76
N GLU A 127 -6.11 3.27 10.57
CA GLU A 127 -5.67 1.90 10.32
C GLU A 127 -6.65 0.79 10.75
N PHE A 128 -7.84 1.12 11.24
CA PHE A 128 -8.89 0.15 11.60
C PHE A 128 -9.67 -0.29 10.36
N ASN A 129 -8.93 -0.88 9.42
CA ASN A 129 -9.47 -1.32 8.14
C ASN A 129 -10.65 -2.28 8.32
N GLN A 130 -11.68 -2.05 7.51
CA GLN A 130 -12.84 -2.92 7.36
C GLN A 130 -12.84 -3.50 5.94
N ASN A 131 -13.33 -4.73 5.80
CA ASN A 131 -13.46 -5.38 4.50
C ASN A 131 -14.90 -5.25 3.98
N TYR A 132 -15.02 -5.00 2.69
CA TYR A 132 -16.28 -4.77 1.99
C TYR A 132 -16.32 -5.59 0.71
N ARG A 133 -17.50 -6.14 0.40
CA ARG A 133 -17.83 -6.72 -0.90
C ARG A 133 -18.41 -5.66 -1.81
N TYR A 134 -17.97 -5.59 -3.06
CA TYR A 134 -18.58 -4.81 -4.13
C TYR A 134 -19.15 -5.77 -5.18
N ASP A 135 -20.47 -5.75 -5.38
CA ASP A 135 -21.17 -6.57 -6.36
C ASP A 135 -21.14 -5.89 -7.75
N LEU A 136 -20.55 -6.52 -8.77
CA LEU A 136 -20.37 -5.88 -10.08
C LEU A 136 -21.69 -5.64 -10.82
N ALA A 137 -22.69 -6.48 -10.58
CA ALA A 137 -23.97 -6.42 -11.28
C ALA A 137 -24.83 -5.23 -10.82
N THR A 138 -24.78 -4.90 -9.53
CA THR A 138 -25.66 -3.90 -8.92
C THR A 138 -24.91 -2.64 -8.47
N GLY A 139 -23.60 -2.77 -8.20
CA GLY A 139 -22.81 -1.72 -7.57
C GLY A 139 -22.98 -1.65 -6.05
N ASP A 140 -23.70 -2.61 -5.46
CA ASP A 140 -23.93 -2.66 -4.02
C ASP A 140 -22.64 -2.92 -3.25
N ILE A 141 -22.56 -2.31 -2.06
CA ILE A 141 -21.43 -2.45 -1.15
C ILE A 141 -21.91 -3.04 0.17
N THR A 142 -21.38 -4.20 0.51
CA THR A 142 -21.73 -4.93 1.74
C THR A 142 -20.54 -4.97 2.69
N LEU A 143 -20.71 -4.56 3.94
CA LEU A 143 -19.70 -4.71 4.99
C LEU A 143 -19.57 -6.19 5.38
N LEU A 144 -18.33 -6.71 5.40
CA LEU A 144 -18.02 -8.10 5.75
C LEU A 144 -17.47 -8.26 7.17
N THR A 145 -16.89 -7.20 7.73
CA THR A 145 -16.29 -7.20 9.08
C THR A 145 -17.20 -6.46 10.08
N ASP A 146 -16.77 -6.36 11.34
CA ASP A 146 -17.63 -5.87 12.43
C ASP A 146 -17.80 -4.34 12.50
N GLY A 147 -17.13 -3.59 11.62
CA GLY A 147 -17.22 -2.13 11.56
C GLY A 147 -16.44 -1.38 12.64
N LYS A 148 -15.70 -2.08 13.51
CA LYS A 148 -15.06 -1.46 14.69
C LYS A 148 -13.62 -1.92 14.95
N SER A 149 -13.29 -3.20 14.70
CA SER A 149 -11.98 -3.75 15.06
C SER A 149 -10.96 -3.58 13.94
N LYS A 150 -9.67 -3.73 14.23
CA LYS A 150 -8.63 -3.68 13.19
C LYS A 150 -8.63 -5.02 12.46
N ASN A 151 -8.78 -4.99 11.13
CA ASN A 151 -8.79 -6.20 10.30
C ASN A 151 -7.71 -6.14 9.21
N SER A 152 -7.16 -7.28 8.83
CA SER A 152 -6.42 -7.41 7.56
C SER A 152 -7.37 -7.63 6.39
N ARG A 153 -6.87 -7.49 5.16
CA ARG A 153 -7.65 -7.71 3.93
C ARG A 153 -8.16 -9.14 3.76
N GLY A 154 -7.37 -10.11 4.23
CA GLY A 154 -7.63 -11.53 4.06
C GLY A 154 -7.22 -12.11 2.71
N ILE A 155 -7.37 -13.43 2.60
CA ILE A 155 -7.03 -14.27 1.45
C ILE A 155 -8.19 -15.18 1.08
N TRP A 156 -8.33 -15.50 -0.20
CA TRP A 156 -9.42 -16.31 -0.74
C TRP A 156 -9.12 -17.81 -0.71
N SER A 157 -10.14 -18.63 -0.42
CA SER A 157 -10.12 -20.05 -0.79
C SER A 157 -10.00 -20.21 -2.30
N ASN A 158 -9.47 -21.34 -2.76
CA ASN A 158 -9.34 -21.65 -4.18
C ASN A 158 -10.73 -21.76 -4.85
N ASP A 159 -11.71 -22.33 -4.16
CA ASP A 159 -13.10 -22.39 -4.63
C ASP A 159 -13.78 -20.99 -4.64
N GLY A 160 -13.19 -20.02 -3.94
CA GLY A 160 -13.66 -18.64 -3.87
C GLY A 160 -14.98 -18.46 -3.11
N ASP A 161 -15.32 -19.44 -2.28
CA ASP A 161 -16.51 -19.46 -1.42
C ASP A 161 -16.23 -18.95 -0.01
N ARG A 162 -14.95 -18.81 0.36
CA ARG A 162 -14.51 -18.44 1.70
C ARG A 162 -13.33 -17.47 1.65
N MET A 163 -13.23 -16.64 2.66
CA MET A 163 -12.10 -15.74 2.90
C MET A 163 -11.65 -15.89 4.35
N ILE A 164 -10.33 -15.97 4.57
CA ILE A 164 -9.74 -15.89 5.91
C ILE A 164 -9.03 -14.54 6.07
N TYR A 165 -9.26 -13.88 7.19
CA TYR A 165 -8.61 -12.62 7.56
C TYR A 165 -8.29 -12.61 9.05
N THR A 166 -7.40 -11.70 9.47
CA THR A 166 -7.11 -11.46 10.89
C THR A 166 -7.95 -10.32 11.44
N SER A 167 -8.34 -10.41 12.71
CA SER A 167 -9.08 -9.36 13.40
C SER A 167 -8.69 -9.24 14.86
N THR A 168 -8.58 -8.00 15.36
CA THR A 168 -8.38 -7.73 16.79
C THR A 168 -9.65 -7.83 17.63
N ARG A 169 -10.76 -8.32 17.07
CA ARG A 169 -12.10 -8.27 17.68
C ARG A 169 -12.22 -8.93 19.06
N ARG A 170 -11.46 -10.00 19.35
CA ARG A 170 -11.56 -10.70 20.64
C ARG A 170 -10.93 -9.92 21.79
N THR A 171 -9.75 -9.33 21.58
CA THR A 171 -8.94 -8.76 22.68
C THR A 171 -8.49 -7.31 22.47
N GLY A 172 -8.73 -6.74 21.29
CA GLY A 172 -8.19 -5.45 20.88
C GLY A 172 -6.71 -5.47 20.49
N LYS A 173 -6.00 -6.59 20.69
CA LYS A 173 -4.55 -6.73 20.47
C LYS A 173 -4.19 -7.92 19.57
N ASP A 174 -4.81 -9.08 19.80
CA ASP A 174 -4.42 -10.31 19.10
C ASP A 174 -5.03 -10.36 17.72
N ASN A 175 -4.23 -10.72 16.71
CA ASN A 175 -4.70 -10.87 15.33
C ASN A 175 -5.25 -12.27 15.08
N ASP A 176 -6.35 -12.61 15.76
CA ASP A 176 -7.04 -13.90 15.59
C ASP A 176 -7.51 -14.09 14.15
N PHE A 177 -7.53 -15.34 13.68
CA PHE A 177 -8.04 -15.70 12.35
C PHE A 177 -9.56 -15.86 12.39
N TYR A 178 -10.24 -15.17 11.48
CA TYR A 178 -11.67 -15.28 11.19
C TYR A 178 -11.88 -15.80 9.78
N ILE A 179 -12.96 -16.52 9.56
CA ILE A 179 -13.36 -17.08 8.28
C ILE A 179 -14.80 -16.66 7.97
N ILE A 180 -15.06 -16.30 6.72
CA ILE A 180 -16.36 -15.84 6.24
C ILE A 180 -16.60 -16.34 4.81
N ASP A 181 -17.84 -16.71 4.49
CA ASP A 181 -18.36 -16.72 3.12
C ASP A 181 -18.85 -15.30 2.78
N PRO A 182 -18.19 -14.57 1.86
CA PRO A 182 -18.57 -13.20 1.53
C PRO A 182 -19.98 -13.05 0.94
N LYS A 183 -20.62 -14.13 0.46
CA LYS A 183 -22.03 -14.11 0.03
C LYS A 183 -23.00 -14.18 1.21
N ASN A 184 -22.60 -14.78 2.33
CA ASN A 184 -23.38 -14.90 3.55
C ASN A 184 -22.66 -14.23 4.73
N THR A 185 -22.95 -12.96 4.99
CA THR A 185 -22.29 -12.18 6.06
C THR A 185 -22.49 -12.76 7.46
N GLN A 186 -23.54 -13.56 7.68
CA GLN A 186 -23.79 -14.22 8.97
C GLN A 186 -22.87 -15.43 9.21
N SER A 187 -22.13 -15.88 8.19
CA SER A 187 -21.15 -16.96 8.33
C SER A 187 -19.84 -16.54 9.00
N ASP A 188 -19.63 -15.22 9.21
CA ASP A 188 -18.43 -14.68 9.84
C ASP A 188 -18.23 -15.27 11.23
N ARG A 189 -17.13 -16.01 11.40
CA ARG A 189 -16.84 -16.70 12.65
C ARG A 189 -15.35 -16.75 12.92
N LEU A 190 -15.03 -16.87 14.20
CA LEU A 190 -13.68 -17.17 14.65
C LEU A 190 -13.25 -18.53 14.10
N LEU A 191 -12.11 -18.56 13.41
CA LEU A 191 -11.46 -19.78 12.95
C LEU A 191 -10.46 -20.26 14.01
N ALA A 192 -9.49 -19.43 14.38
CA ALA A 192 -8.44 -19.80 15.32
C ALA A 192 -7.97 -18.60 16.15
N GLN A 193 -7.88 -18.80 17.47
CA GLN A 193 -7.28 -17.83 18.38
C GLN A 193 -5.76 -17.89 18.32
N VAL A 194 -5.11 -16.74 18.44
CA VAL A 194 -3.66 -16.61 18.54
C VAL A 194 -3.29 -15.59 19.62
N GLU A 195 -2.00 -15.49 19.93
CA GLU A 195 -1.48 -14.48 20.85
C GLU A 195 -0.58 -13.50 20.10
N GLY A 196 -0.83 -12.20 20.27
CA GLY A 196 -0.06 -11.13 19.65
C GLY A 196 -0.56 -10.67 18.28
N GLY A 197 -0.02 -9.54 17.83
CA GLY A 197 -0.40 -8.89 16.56
C GLY A 197 0.40 -9.36 15.33
N GLY A 198 1.41 -10.23 15.50
CA GLY A 198 2.32 -10.66 14.43
C GLY A 198 1.74 -11.69 13.46
N TRP A 199 0.46 -12.03 13.55
CA TRP A 199 -0.13 -13.12 12.78
C TRP A 199 -0.74 -12.65 11.47
N MET A 200 -0.49 -13.39 10.39
CA MET A 200 -1.08 -13.14 9.08
C MET A 200 -1.37 -14.44 8.31
N PRO A 201 -2.48 -14.50 7.56
CA PRO A 201 -2.75 -15.59 6.65
C PRO A 201 -1.92 -15.41 5.37
N LEU A 202 -1.40 -16.49 4.81
CA LEU A 202 -0.53 -16.45 3.64
C LEU A 202 -1.20 -17.06 2.40
N ASP A 203 -1.66 -18.31 2.51
CA ASP A 203 -2.20 -19.06 1.37
C ASP A 203 -3.16 -20.18 1.83
N TRP A 204 -3.96 -20.69 0.91
CA TRP A 204 -4.80 -21.87 1.12
C TRP A 204 -4.17 -23.11 0.47
N SER A 205 -4.30 -24.26 1.12
CA SER A 205 -3.93 -25.53 0.48
C SER A 205 -4.79 -25.75 -0.78
N PRO A 206 -4.30 -26.46 -1.81
CA PRO A 206 -5.05 -26.63 -3.06
C PRO A 206 -6.42 -27.32 -2.91
N ASP A 207 -6.65 -28.01 -1.79
CA ASP A 207 -7.91 -28.67 -1.45
C ASP A 207 -8.78 -27.87 -0.47
N ASP A 208 -8.38 -26.64 -0.14
CA ASP A 208 -9.03 -25.71 0.79
C ASP A 208 -9.31 -26.28 2.19
N ARG A 209 -8.51 -27.25 2.64
CA ARG A 209 -8.60 -27.84 3.99
C ARG A 209 -7.68 -27.19 5.00
N GLN A 210 -6.61 -26.56 4.53
CA GLN A 210 -5.61 -25.92 5.36
C GLN A 210 -5.33 -24.50 4.88
N MET A 211 -4.98 -23.64 5.84
CA MET A 211 -4.39 -22.34 5.60
C MET A 211 -2.93 -22.38 6.05
N LEU A 212 -2.03 -21.85 5.23
CA LEU A 212 -0.69 -21.47 5.65
C LEU A 212 -0.74 -20.10 6.34
N ALA A 213 -0.18 -20.00 7.53
CA ALA A 213 -0.09 -18.77 8.31
C ALA A 213 1.35 -18.48 8.72
N MET A 214 1.63 -17.21 8.94
CA MET A 214 2.90 -16.74 9.50
C MET A 214 2.66 -16.08 10.86
N GLU A 215 3.51 -16.42 11.82
CA GLU A 215 3.71 -15.71 13.08
C GLU A 215 5.02 -14.92 12.96
N TYR A 216 4.93 -13.60 12.73
CA TYR A 216 6.07 -12.69 12.69
C TYR A 216 6.42 -12.22 14.10
N VAL A 217 7.67 -12.44 14.52
CA VAL A 217 8.19 -11.98 15.82
C VAL A 217 9.09 -10.77 15.64
N SER A 218 10.04 -10.85 14.70
CA SER A 218 10.95 -9.76 14.35
C SER A 218 11.51 -9.95 12.94
N VAL A 219 12.31 -9.00 12.45
CA VAL A 219 12.91 -9.08 11.11
C VAL A 219 13.73 -10.35 10.88
N ASN A 220 14.31 -10.91 11.95
CA ASN A 220 15.13 -12.14 11.90
C ASN A 220 14.40 -13.37 12.48
N GLU A 221 13.12 -13.26 12.84
CA GLU A 221 12.42 -14.35 13.51
C GLU A 221 10.94 -14.42 13.12
N SER A 222 10.55 -15.54 12.53
CA SER A 222 9.16 -15.85 12.20
C SER A 222 8.93 -17.35 12.17
N TYR A 223 7.67 -17.75 12.22
CA TYR A 223 7.28 -19.15 12.21
C TYR A 223 6.15 -19.39 11.21
N LEU A 224 6.20 -20.51 10.50
CA LEU A 224 5.13 -20.95 9.61
C LEU A 224 4.27 -21.99 10.29
N TRP A 225 2.97 -21.86 10.10
CA TRP A 225 1.94 -22.68 10.71
C TRP A 225 0.96 -23.17 9.65
N LEU A 226 0.50 -24.41 9.80
CA LEU A 226 -0.70 -24.90 9.13
C LEU A 226 -1.88 -24.72 10.08
N VAL A 227 -3.01 -24.26 9.56
CA VAL A 227 -4.25 -24.12 10.30
C VAL A 227 -5.36 -24.88 9.57
N ASP A 228 -5.99 -25.84 10.21
CA ASP A 228 -7.15 -26.53 9.64
C ASP A 228 -8.33 -25.56 9.51
N THR A 229 -8.91 -25.48 8.31
CA THR A 229 -9.93 -24.45 7.99
C THR A 229 -11.31 -24.77 8.59
N ASN A 230 -11.51 -25.99 9.10
CA ASN A 230 -12.74 -26.42 9.74
C ASN A 230 -12.63 -26.29 11.26
N SER A 231 -11.62 -26.91 11.85
CA SER A 231 -11.43 -27.00 13.30
C SER A 231 -10.67 -25.81 13.90
N GLY A 232 -9.86 -25.12 13.10
CA GLY A 232 -8.96 -24.07 13.58
C GLY A 232 -7.71 -24.61 14.30
N GLU A 233 -7.48 -25.93 14.25
CA GLU A 233 -6.28 -26.54 14.84
C GLU A 233 -5.03 -26.01 14.14
N LYS A 234 -4.05 -25.56 14.94
CA LYS A 234 -2.79 -24.99 14.46
C LYS A 234 -1.65 -25.98 14.66
N LYS A 235 -0.86 -26.20 13.61
CA LYS A 235 0.35 -27.03 13.63
C LYS A 235 1.55 -26.22 13.17
N LEU A 236 2.54 -26.07 14.05
CA LEU A 236 3.82 -25.47 13.70
C LEU A 236 4.58 -26.37 12.71
N ILE A 237 5.10 -25.79 11.63
CA ILE A 237 5.85 -26.54 10.59
C ILE A 237 7.30 -26.08 10.42
N THR A 238 7.72 -25.07 11.18
CA THR A 238 9.12 -24.59 11.23
C THR A 238 9.71 -24.76 12.64
N PRO A 239 11.03 -24.92 12.79
CA PRO A 239 11.66 -24.99 14.12
C PRO A 239 11.36 -23.75 14.98
N LYS A 240 11.21 -23.93 16.30
CA LYS A 240 10.99 -22.87 17.30
C LYS A 240 11.78 -23.15 18.58
N GLY A 241 12.37 -22.11 19.17
CA GLY A 241 13.12 -22.21 20.44
C GLY A 241 14.58 -22.67 20.34
N GLY A 242 15.17 -22.68 19.14
CA GLY A 242 16.61 -22.90 18.95
C GLY A 242 17.44 -21.64 19.18
N THR A 243 18.78 -21.76 19.13
CA THR A 243 19.70 -20.61 19.18
C THR A 243 19.69 -19.80 17.90
N GLU A 244 19.42 -20.46 16.77
CA GLU A 244 19.29 -19.83 15.46
C GLU A 244 17.87 -19.30 15.29
N LYS A 245 17.78 -18.02 14.94
CA LYS A 245 16.51 -17.38 14.58
C LYS A 245 16.43 -17.33 13.07
N VAL A 246 15.26 -17.68 12.55
CA VAL A 246 15.02 -17.78 11.12
C VAL A 246 13.88 -16.85 10.73
N SER A 247 14.12 -16.07 9.69
CA SER A 247 13.10 -15.29 9.00
C SER A 247 12.57 -16.09 7.80
N TYR A 248 11.25 -16.10 7.67
CA TYR A 248 10.53 -16.62 6.52
C TYR A 248 9.75 -15.47 5.90
N GLY A 249 9.72 -15.44 4.57
CA GLY A 249 9.01 -14.45 3.77
C GLY A 249 8.15 -15.14 2.72
N GLY A 250 7.00 -14.52 2.40
CA GLY A 250 6.02 -15.12 1.50
C GLY A 250 5.44 -16.41 2.10
N GLY A 251 5.33 -17.44 1.27
CA GLY A 251 4.70 -18.71 1.63
C GLY A 251 3.50 -18.99 0.74
N LEU A 252 3.67 -19.94 -0.17
CA LEU A 252 2.62 -20.43 -1.06
C LEU A 252 2.66 -21.95 -1.08
N PHE A 253 1.50 -22.59 -1.17
CA PHE A 253 1.46 -24.03 -1.45
C PHE A 253 1.94 -24.31 -2.87
N SER A 254 2.63 -25.43 -3.05
CA SER A 254 2.79 -26.00 -4.38
C SER A 254 1.42 -26.42 -4.91
N ARG A 255 1.23 -26.34 -6.23
CA ARG A 255 -0.06 -26.70 -6.86
C ARG A 255 -0.53 -28.12 -6.58
N ASP A 256 0.40 -29.04 -6.32
CA ASP A 256 0.11 -30.42 -5.97
C ASP A 256 -0.09 -30.64 -4.46
N GLY A 257 0.05 -29.59 -3.64
CA GLY A 257 -0.12 -29.62 -2.19
C GLY A 257 0.99 -30.35 -1.43
N LYS A 258 2.06 -30.78 -2.11
CA LYS A 258 3.13 -31.59 -1.51
C LYS A 258 4.26 -30.78 -0.88
N GLY A 259 4.30 -29.47 -1.10
CA GLY A 259 5.35 -28.60 -0.58
C GLY A 259 4.91 -27.15 -0.50
N LEU A 260 5.84 -26.31 -0.05
CA LEU A 260 5.67 -24.87 0.08
C LEU A 260 6.80 -24.14 -0.63
N TYR A 261 6.48 -23.02 -1.27
CA TYR A 261 7.46 -22.04 -1.72
C TYR A 261 7.59 -20.94 -0.68
N VAL A 262 8.77 -20.82 -0.08
CA VAL A 262 9.10 -19.84 0.96
C VAL A 262 10.43 -19.18 0.65
N ILE A 263 10.59 -17.93 1.05
CA ILE A 263 11.89 -17.24 1.09
C ILE A 263 12.37 -17.34 2.54
N THR A 264 13.63 -17.70 2.77
CA THR A 264 14.17 -17.79 4.13
C THR A 264 15.66 -17.47 4.17
N ASP A 265 16.11 -16.96 5.31
CA ASP A 265 17.53 -16.79 5.65
C ASP A 265 18.14 -18.04 6.30
N ARG A 266 17.33 -19.08 6.54
CA ARG A 266 17.79 -20.37 7.06
C ARG A 266 18.91 -20.92 6.19
N ASP A 267 20.01 -21.32 6.85
CA ASP A 267 21.21 -21.84 6.21
C ASP A 267 21.94 -20.82 5.27
N SER A 268 21.50 -19.56 5.22
CA SER A 268 22.08 -18.52 4.35
C SER A 268 21.73 -17.09 4.79
N ASP A 269 22.52 -16.54 5.72
CA ASP A 269 22.53 -15.11 6.03
C ASP A 269 23.55 -14.37 5.15
N TRP A 270 23.12 -13.79 4.02
CA TRP A 270 23.94 -12.81 3.31
C TRP A 270 23.27 -11.45 3.38
N TYR A 271 23.60 -10.71 4.43
CA TYR A 271 23.28 -9.29 4.51
C TYR A 271 24.58 -8.48 4.53
N LEU A 272 24.52 -7.31 3.91
CA LEU A 272 25.62 -6.36 3.92
C LEU A 272 25.21 -5.17 4.76
N MET A 273 25.81 -5.05 5.95
CA MET A 273 25.45 -4.03 6.92
C MET A 273 26.29 -2.77 6.70
N ALA A 274 25.65 -1.67 6.29
CA ALA A 274 26.27 -0.36 6.26
C ALA A 274 26.24 0.27 7.66
N LYS A 275 27.41 0.39 8.31
CA LYS A 275 27.55 0.90 9.69
C LYS A 275 27.58 2.44 9.81
N ASP A 276 27.41 3.16 8.70
CA ASP A 276 27.40 4.63 8.68
C ASP A 276 25.94 5.11 8.56
N GLU A 277 25.36 5.45 9.72
CA GLU A 277 23.92 5.68 9.96
C GLU A 277 23.31 6.92 9.28
N GLY A 278 24.06 7.63 8.42
CA GLY A 278 23.54 8.84 7.75
C GLY A 278 23.01 8.63 6.33
N HIS A 279 23.52 7.64 5.59
CA HIS A 279 23.40 7.65 4.12
C HIS A 279 23.21 6.29 3.44
N GLY A 280 23.22 5.17 4.18
CA GLY A 280 23.06 3.83 3.59
C GLY A 280 24.07 3.59 2.45
N PHE A 281 23.62 2.98 1.34
CA PHE A 281 24.47 2.69 0.17
C PHE A 281 24.63 3.86 -0.81
N SER A 282 24.25 5.09 -0.49
CA SER A 282 24.35 6.21 -1.44
C SER A 282 25.75 6.81 -1.56
N LYS A 283 26.65 6.56 -0.59
CA LYS A 283 28.07 6.95 -0.68
C LYS A 283 28.83 6.03 -1.62
N LYS A 284 29.69 6.59 -2.47
CA LYS A 284 30.49 5.85 -3.46
C LYS A 284 31.26 4.66 -2.86
N GLN A 285 31.84 4.81 -1.67
CA GLN A 285 32.56 3.72 -1.01
C GLN A 285 31.66 2.53 -0.65
N ASN A 286 30.41 2.78 -0.23
CA ASN A 286 29.45 1.74 0.07
C ASN A 286 28.91 1.08 -1.21
N ILE A 287 28.70 1.85 -2.29
CA ILE A 287 28.34 1.34 -3.62
C ILE A 287 29.44 0.41 -4.14
N ASP A 288 30.69 0.87 -4.10
CA ASP A 288 31.83 0.11 -4.60
C ASP A 288 32.03 -1.17 -3.75
N PHE A 289 31.87 -1.09 -2.43
CA PHE A 289 31.93 -2.26 -1.55
C PHE A 289 30.79 -3.26 -1.82
N GLN A 290 29.55 -2.79 -1.96
CA GLN A 290 28.40 -3.63 -2.34
C GLN A 290 28.66 -4.31 -3.69
N PHE A 291 29.18 -3.57 -4.67
CA PHE A 291 29.53 -4.10 -5.98
C PHE A 291 30.59 -5.20 -5.89
N TYR A 292 31.70 -4.99 -5.19
CA TYR A 292 32.74 -6.01 -5.03
C TYR A 292 32.26 -7.23 -4.24
N ALA A 293 31.47 -7.02 -3.18
CA ALA A 293 30.86 -8.11 -2.42
C ALA A 293 29.93 -8.95 -3.31
N THR A 294 29.14 -8.30 -4.18
CA THR A 294 28.28 -8.97 -5.15
C THR A 294 29.08 -9.78 -6.16
N VAL A 295 30.17 -9.22 -6.71
CA VAL A 295 31.06 -9.92 -7.65
C VAL A 295 31.68 -11.17 -7.00
N MET A 296 32.16 -11.05 -5.76
CA MET A 296 32.74 -12.17 -5.02
C MET A 296 31.70 -13.25 -4.71
N PHE A 297 30.49 -12.86 -4.31
CA PHE A 297 29.39 -13.77 -4.06
C PHE A 297 29.00 -14.57 -5.32
N VAL A 298 28.81 -13.89 -6.45
CA VAL A 298 28.47 -14.54 -7.73
C VAL A 298 29.54 -15.55 -8.15
N LYS A 299 30.83 -15.19 -8.01
CA LYS A 299 31.94 -16.07 -8.33
C LYS A 299 31.99 -17.32 -7.44
N GLU A 300 31.77 -17.18 -6.14
CA GLU A 300 31.95 -18.27 -5.17
C GLU A 300 30.75 -19.22 -5.11
N TYR A 301 29.54 -18.72 -5.32
CA TYR A 301 28.31 -19.49 -5.06
C TYR A 301 27.44 -19.76 -6.29
N LEU A 302 27.53 -18.94 -7.34
CA LEU A 302 26.62 -19.04 -8.51
C LEU A 302 27.30 -19.48 -9.80
N LEU A 303 28.62 -19.28 -9.95
CA LEU A 303 29.39 -19.63 -11.15
C LEU A 303 30.25 -20.90 -10.99
N LYS A 304 29.90 -21.78 -10.04
CA LYS A 304 30.53 -23.11 -9.90
C LYS A 304 29.94 -24.11 -10.89
#